data_AF-A0A419D9Y9-F1
#
_entry.id   AF-A0A419D9Y9-F1
#
_cell.length_a   1.000
_cell.length_b   1.000
_cell.length_c   1.000
_cell.angle_alpha   90.00
_cell.angle_beta   90.00
_cell.angle_gamma   90.00
#
_symmetry.space_group_name_H-M   'P 1'
#
loop_
_entity.id
_entity.type
_entity.pdbx_description
1 polymer ?
#
loop_
_entity_poly.entity_id
_entity_poly.type
_entity_poly.pdbx_seq_one_letter_code
_entity_poly.pdbx_strand_id
1 'polypeptide(L)' 'MKNSIEDIKPACDIKNKSKLSELWRQQINKVRHGSFTCPLCKETFAGIKAFGTHLKDHCT' A
#
# COMPACT_ATOMS: atom_id res chain seq x y z
N MET A 1 -12.52 -7.37 15.97
CA MET A 1 -11.87 -7.00 14.70
C MET A 1 -11.79 -5.48 14.65
N LYS A 2 -10.59 -4.90 14.72
CA LYS A 2 -10.40 -3.44 14.70
C LYS A 2 -9.70 -3.08 13.38
N ASN A 3 -10.49 -2.80 12.35
CA ASN A 3 -10.00 -2.23 11.10
C ASN A 3 -10.05 -0.69 11.24
N SER A 4 -9.04 -0.10 11.89
CA SER A 4 -8.81 1.35 11.80
C SER A 4 -8.08 1.64 10.49
N ILE A 5 -8.84 1.87 9.42
CA ILE A 5 -8.38 2.69 8.30
C ILE A 5 -8.75 4.12 8.69
N GLU A 6 -7.99 4.69 9.62
CA GLU A 6 -8.12 6.10 9.97
C GLU A 6 -7.35 6.92 8.92
N ASP A 7 -8.13 7.73 8.21
CA ASP A 7 -7.78 9.02 7.62
C ASP A 7 -6.56 9.06 6.69
N ILE A 8 -6.80 8.79 5.40
CA ILE A 8 -5.99 9.40 4.34
C ILE A 8 -6.74 10.63 3.86
N LYS A 9 -6.63 11.74 4.59
CA LYS A 9 -6.95 13.06 4.07
C LYS A 9 -5.67 13.65 3.47
N PRO A 10 -5.48 13.69 2.13
CA PRO A 10 -4.33 14.34 1.52
C PRO A 10 -4.54 15.87 1.59
N ALA A 11 -4.22 16.47 2.74
CA ALA A 11 -4.05 17.92 2.82
C ALA A 11 -2.71 18.27 2.13
N CYS A 12 -2.81 18.69 0.87
CA CYS A 12 -1.69 19.11 0.05
C CYS A 12 -1.21 20.51 0.47
N ASP A 13 -0.39 20.57 1.53
CA ASP A 13 0.38 21.79 1.86
C ASP A 13 1.86 21.53 1.57
N ILE A 14 2.25 21.78 0.31
CA ILE A 14 3.60 21.57 -0.23
C ILE A 14 4.52 22.68 0.31
N LYS A 15 4.86 22.64 1.60
CA LYS A 15 5.87 23.54 2.18
C LYS A 15 6.99 22.88 2.98
N ASN A 16 7.05 21.54 3.03
CA ASN A 16 8.15 20.88 3.75
C ASN A 16 8.65 19.62 3.03
N LYS A 17 9.63 19.80 2.10
CA LYS A 17 10.28 18.72 1.34
C LYS A 17 10.83 17.60 2.27
N SER A 18 11.35 17.96 3.43
CA SER A 18 11.89 17.00 4.42
C SER A 18 10.81 16.15 5.09
N LYS A 19 9.60 16.69 5.27
CA LYS A 19 8.47 15.94 5.84
C LYS A 19 7.86 15.01 4.80
N LEU A 20 7.84 15.43 3.53
CA LEU A 20 7.38 14.62 2.42
C LEU A 20 8.26 13.36 2.26
N SER A 21 9.59 13.50 2.26
CA SER A 21 10.50 12.35 2.11
C SER A 21 10.38 11.32 3.23
N GLU A 22 10.14 11.75 4.47
CA GLU A 22 9.91 10.86 5.61
C GLU A 22 8.57 10.13 5.50
N LEU A 23 7.51 10.84 5.13
CA LEU A 23 6.19 10.25 4.88
C LEU A 23 6.23 9.22 3.75
N TRP A 24 6.93 9.52 2.65
CA TRP A 24 7.15 8.57 1.56
C TRP A 24 7.89 7.32 2.01
N ARG A 25 8.94 7.45 2.83
CA ARG A 25 9.67 6.30 3.38
C ARG A 25 8.78 5.43 4.25
N GLN A 26 7.95 6.03 5.11
CA GLN A 26 6.96 5.31 5.90
C GLN A 26 5.94 4.58 5.03
N GLN A 27 5.40 5.25 4.01
CA GLN A 27 4.44 4.66 3.07
C GLN A 27 5.05 3.49 2.30
N ILE A 28 6.27 3.65 1.78
CA ILE A 28 6.98 2.59 1.06
C ILE A 28 7.25 1.40 1.97
N ASN A 29 7.64 1.61 3.23
CA ASN A 29 7.84 0.52 4.17
C ASN A 29 6.52 -0.22 4.45
N LYS A 30 5.43 0.52 4.69
CA LYS A 30 4.09 -0.03 4.88
C LYS A 30 3.61 -0.83 3.67
N VAL A 31 3.88 -0.37 2.45
CA VAL A 31 3.55 -1.09 1.20
C VAL A 31 4.46 -2.31 1.02
N ARG A 32 5.75 -2.20 1.32
CA ARG A 32 6.71 -3.29 1.15
C ARG A 32 6.43 -4.46 2.10
N HIS A 33 6.01 -4.18 3.33
CA HIS A 33 5.72 -5.17 4.37
C HIS A 33 4.21 -5.42 4.55
N GLY A 34 3.37 -4.73 3.77
CA GLY A 34 1.92 -4.85 3.85
C GLY A 34 1.40 -6.15 3.25
N SER A 35 0.22 -6.56 3.71
CA SER A 35 -0.57 -7.61 3.08
C SER A 35 -1.47 -7.01 2.00
N PHE A 36 -1.55 -7.66 0.84
CA PHE A 36 -2.38 -7.25 -0.29
C PHE A 36 -3.40 -8.33 -0.58
N THR A 37 -4.68 -7.96 -0.58
CA THR A 37 -5.77 -8.89 -0.89
C THR A 37 -6.23 -8.68 -2.33
N CYS A 38 -6.28 -9.77 -3.11
CA CYS A 38 -6.74 -9.73 -4.48
C CYS A 38 -8.26 -9.51 -4.55
N PRO A 39 -8.75 -8.52 -5.32
CA PRO A 39 -10.18 -8.29 -5.47
C PRO A 39 -10.87 -9.37 -6.33
N LEU A 40 -10.12 -10.13 -7.13
CA LEU A 40 -10.66 -11.14 -8.05
C LEU A 40 -10.86 -12.49 -7.33
N CYS A 41 -9.82 -13.01 -6.68
CA CYS A 41 -9.87 -14.32 -6.01
C CYS A 41 -9.90 -14.25 -4.47
N LYS A 42 -9.75 -13.06 -3.86
CA LYS A 42 -9.70 -12.83 -2.40
C LYS A 42 -8.49 -13.45 -1.67
N GLU A 43 -7.48 -13.91 -2.41
CA GLU A 43 -6.22 -14.36 -1.81
C GLU A 43 -5.42 -13.19 -1.24
N THR A 44 -4.67 -13.44 -0.16
CA THR A 44 -3.86 -12.43 0.52
C THR A 44 -2.38 -12.75 0.41
N PHE A 45 -1.61 -11.77 -0.04
CA PHE A 45 -0.17 -11.90 -0.32
C PHE A 45 0.64 -10.98 0.59
N ALA A 46 1.74 -11.49 1.13
CA ALA A 46 2.70 -10.69 1.87
C ALA A 46 3.62 -9.96 0.87
N GLY A 47 3.38 -8.66 0.67
CA GLY A 47 4.21 -7.80 -0.16
C GLY A 47 3.77 -7.62 -1.60
N ILE A 48 4.13 -6.46 -2.15
CA ILE A 48 3.72 -5.99 -3.48
C ILE A 48 4.24 -6.85 -4.64
N LYS A 49 5.41 -7.50 -4.49
CA LYS A 49 6.00 -8.34 -5.55
C LYS A 49 5.17 -9.60 -5.78
N ALA A 50 4.82 -10.31 -4.71
CA ALA A 50 3.99 -11.51 -4.80
C ALA A 50 2.60 -11.18 -5.35
N PHE A 51 2.01 -10.08 -4.87
CA PHE A 51 0.73 -9.59 -5.36
C PHE A 51 0.78 -9.23 -6.86
N GLY A 52 1.82 -8.51 -7.30
CA GLY A 52 1.98 -8.12 -8.69
C GLY A 52 2.18 -9.30 -9.65
N THR A 53 2.92 -10.34 -9.23
CA THR A 53 3.04 -11.59 -10.01
C THR A 53 1.70 -12.32 -10.08
N HIS A 54 0.98 -12.41 -8.97
CA HIS A 54 -0.34 -13.03 -8.92
C HIS A 54 -1.35 -12.35 -9.86
N LEU A 55 -1.38 -11.01 -9.92
CA LEU A 55 -2.29 -10.30 -10.83
C LEU A 55 -2.06 -10.60 -12.32
N LYS A 56 -0.83 -11.01 -12.71
CA LYS A 56 -0.56 -11.42 -14.09
C LYS A 56 -1.25 -12.74 -14.45
N ASP A 57 -1.45 -13.63 -13.47
CA ASP A 57 -2.16 -14.90 -13.67
C ASP A 57 -3.62 -14.65 -14.07
N HIS A 58 -4.27 -13.64 -13.48
CA HIS A 58 -5.61 -13.21 -13.87
C HIS A 58 -5.72 -12.49 -15.22
N CYS A 59 -4.58 -12.10 -15.80
CA CYS A 59 -4.55 -11.39 -17.10
C CYS A 59 -4.33 -12.35 -18.28
N THR A 60 -4.11 -13.65 -18.01
CA THR A 60 -4.02 -14.72 -19.01
C THR A 60 -5.40 -15.34 -19.19
#